data_AF-A0A8F1MC93-F1
#
_entry.id   AF-A0A8F1MC93-F1
#
_cell.length_a   1.000
_cell.length_b   1.000
_cell.length_c   1.000
_cell.angle_alpha   90.00
_cell.angle_beta   90.00
_cell.angle_gamma   90.00
#
_symmetry.space_group_name_H-M   'P 1'
#
loop_
_entity.id
_entity.type
_entity.pdbx_description
1 polymer ?
#
loop_
_entity_poly.entity_id
_entity_poly.type
_entity_poly.pdbx_seq_one_letter_code
_entity_poly.pdbx_strand_id
1 'polypeptide(L)' 'MKITDISLQARDKNRVNVSVDGKYRFSLDVFQVGELGIKVGREYTEEEISKLEDDSQFGKLYC' A
#
# COMPACT_ATOMS: atom_id res chain seq x y z
N MET A 1 -13.40 2.54 -0.73
CA MET A 1 -12.30 2.99 -1.60
C MET A 1 -11.65 1.77 -2.23
N LYS A 2 -11.34 1.78 -3.53
CA LYS A 2 -10.86 0.58 -4.23
C LYS A 2 -9.39 0.73 -4.62
N ILE A 3 -8.56 -0.28 -4.34
CA ILE A 3 -7.20 -0.30 -4.89
C ILE A 3 -7.30 -0.58 -6.38
N THR A 4 -6.92 0.40 -7.18
CA THR A 4 -6.99 0.34 -8.65
C THR A 4 -5.67 -0.07 -9.27
N ASP A 5 -4.55 0.20 -8.60
CA ASP A 5 -3.23 -0.12 -9.14
C ASP A 5 -2.21 -0.35 -8.03
N ILE A 6 -1.31 -1.31 -8.24
CA ILE A 6 -0.13 -1.56 -7.41
C ILE A 6 1.06 -1.71 -8.34
N SER A 7 2.01 -0.77 -8.26
CA SER A 7 3.17 -0.73 -9.15
C SER A 7 4.47 -0.69 -8.36
N LEU A 8 5.49 -1.45 -8.77
CA LEU A 8 6.84 -1.38 -8.17
C LEU A 8 7.44 0.02 -8.33
N GLN A 9 8.14 0.51 -7.30
CA GLN A 9 8.84 1.79 -7.39
C GLN A 9 10.08 1.67 -8.29
N ALA A 10 10.30 2.69 -9.11
CA ALA A 10 11.43 2.72 -10.04
C ALA A 10 12.80 2.79 -9.33
N ARG A 11 12.86 3.43 -8.15
CA ARG A 11 14.10 3.60 -7.38
C ARG A 11 14.33 2.48 -6.36
N ASP A 12 13.27 1.90 -5.82
CA ASP A 12 13.33 0.87 -4.78
C ASP A 12 12.44 -0.30 -5.17
N LYS A 13 13.06 -1.40 -5.58
CA LYS A 13 12.33 -2.61 -6.01
C LYS A 13 11.65 -3.34 -4.85
N ASN A 14 12.00 -3.01 -3.61
CA ASN A 14 11.37 -3.60 -2.43
C ASN A 14 10.11 -2.82 -2.03
N ARG A 15 9.78 -1.71 -2.71
CA ARG A 15 8.60 -0.90 -2.42
C ARG A 15 7.65 -0.83 -3.60
N VAL A 16 6.36 -0.79 -3.29
CA VAL A 16 5.28 -0.61 -4.25
C VAL A 16 4.49 0.63 -3.93
N ASN A 17 4.02 1.29 -4.97
CA ASN A 17 3.04 2.36 -4.89
C ASN A 17 1.65 1.75 -4.95
N VAL A 18 0.77 2.21 -4.06
CA VAL A 18 -0.63 1.79 -4.01
C VAL A 18 -1.49 2.97 -4.44
N SER A 19 -2.27 2.76 -5.50
CA SER A 19 -3.24 3.73 -5.99
C SER A 19 -4.64 3.30 -5.64
N VAL A 20 -5.39 4.23 -5.06
CA VAL A 20 -6.76 4.07 -4.62
C VAL A 20 -7.65 4.97 -5.49
N ASP A 21 -8.68 4.38 -6.10
CA ASP A 21 -9.62 5.07 -6.99
C ASP A 21 -8.91 5.87 -8.12
N GLY A 22 -7.82 5.30 -8.66
CA GLY A 22 -7.02 5.89 -9.75
C GLY A 22 -6.02 6.96 -9.29
N LYS A 23 -5.92 7.23 -7.99
CA LYS A 23 -4.99 8.21 -7.43
C LYS A 23 -3.98 7.53 -6.52
N TYR A 24 -2.70 7.86 -6.67
CA TYR A 24 -1.68 7.47 -5.72
C TYR A 24 -2.07 7.92 -4.30
N ARG A 25 -2.01 7.00 -3.33
CA ARG A 25 -2.38 7.29 -1.94
C ARG A 25 -1.20 7.11 -0.99
N PHE A 26 -0.52 5.98 -1.05
CA PHE A 26 0.63 5.65 -0.19
C PHE A 26 1.53 4.61 -0.86
N SER A 27 2.65 4.29 -0.22
CA SER A 27 3.58 3.24 -0.68
C SER A 27 3.94 2.28 0.45
N LEU A 28 3.93 0.99 0.16
CA LEU A 28 4.21 -0.09 1.09
C LEU A 28 5.44 -0.89 0.65
N ASP A 29 6.00 -1.64 1.57
CA ASP A 29 6.96 -2.68 1.23
C ASP A 29 6.27 -3.86 0.51
N VAL A 30 6.95 -4.46 -0.47
CA VAL A 30 6.49 -5.67 -1.18
C VAL A 30 6.14 -6.79 -0.20
N PHE A 31 6.89 -6.94 0.89
CA PHE A 31 6.61 -7.92 1.95
C PHE A 31 5.29 -7.59 2.67
N GLN A 32 5.08 -6.32 3.04
CA GLN A 32 3.83 -5.88 3.69
C GLN A 32 2.61 -6.11 2.79
N VAL A 33 2.72 -5.90 1.48
CA VAL A 33 1.63 -6.18 0.53
C VAL A 33 1.26 -7.67 0.52
N GLY A 34 2.26 -8.55 0.63
CA GLY A 34 2.04 -9.99 0.77
C GLY A 34 1.43 -10.37 2.12
N GLU A 35 1.97 -9.85 3.23
CA GLU A 35 1.51 -10.16 4.59
C GLU A 35 0.10 -9.66 4.88
N LEU A 36 -0.21 -8.43 4.46
CA LEU A 36 -1.52 -7.80 4.62
C LEU A 36 -2.54 -8.31 3.59
N GLY A 37 -2.10 -9.13 2.62
CA GLY A 37 -2.96 -9.71 1.60
C GLY A 37 -3.60 -8.66 0.69
N ILE A 38 -2.87 -7.59 0.39
CA ILE A 38 -3.37 -6.46 -0.39
C ILE A 38 -3.49 -6.88 -1.86
N LYS A 39 -4.67 -6.67 -2.46
CA LYS A 39 -4.94 -7.04 -3.85
C LYS A 39 -5.61 -5.92 -4.61
N VAL A 40 -5.16 -5.72 -5.85
CA VAL A 40 -5.83 -4.84 -6.81
C VAL A 40 -7.25 -5.37 -7.06
N GLY A 41 -8.21 -4.46 -7.10
CA GLY A 41 -9.61 -4.79 -7.35
C GLY A 41 -10.44 -5.06 -6.10
N ARG A 42 -9.80 -5.19 -4.92
CA ARG A 42 -10.50 -5.29 -3.63
C ARG A 42 -10.95 -3.91 -3.17
N GLU A 43 -12.17 -3.86 -2.65
CA GLU A 43 -12.69 -2.68 -1.96
C GLU A 43 -12.26 -2.71 -0.50
N TYR A 44 -11.81 -1.57 -0.03
CA TYR A 44 -11.37 -1.32 1.34
C TYR A 44 -12.20 -0.18 1.93
N THR A 45 -12.47 -0.23 3.23
CA THR A 45 -13.07 0.90 3.94
C THR A 45 -12.04 1.99 4.15
N GLU A 46 -12.50 3.19 4.50
CA GLU A 46 -11.60 4.30 4.84
C GLU A 46 -10.76 3.97 6.08
N GLU A 47 -11.30 3.24 7.06
CA GLU A 47 -10.51 2.80 8.22
C GLU A 47 -9.44 1.77 7.83
N GLU A 48 -9.74 0.85 6.92
CA GLU A 48 -8.75 -0.11 6.42
C GLU A 48 -7.62 0.61 5.66
N ILE A 49 -7.96 1.56 4.78
CA ILE A 49 -6.96 2.38 4.08
C ILE A 49 -6.11 3.18 5.08
N SER A 50 -6.72 3.77 6.11
CA SER A 50 -5.98 4.50 7.15
C SER A 50 -5.03 3.59 7.91
N LYS A 51 -5.44 2.37 8.26
CA LYS A 51 -4.55 1.39 8.91
C LYS A 51 -3.37 0.99 8.02
N LEU A 52 -3.63 0.76 6.73
CA LEU A 52 -2.57 0.46 5.77
C LEU A 52 -1.59 1.64 5.62
N GLU A 53 -2.09 2.87 5.67
CA GLU A 53 -1.27 4.08 5.65
C GLU A 53 -0.44 4.20 6.94
N ASP A 54 -1.01 3.91 8.11
CA ASP A 54 -0.30 3.88 9.39
C ASP A 54 0.79 2.79 9.43
N ASP A 55 0.47 1.57 8.98
CA ASP A 55 1.41 0.46 8.88
C ASP A 55 2.57 0.78 7.90
N SER A 56 2.29 1.57 6.86
CA SER A 56 3.31 2.07 5.94
C SER A 56 4.28 3.07 6.58
N GLN A 57 3.81 3.85 7.56
CA GLN A 57 4.66 4.78 8.32
C GLN A 57 5.43 4.04 9.42
N PHE A 58 4.83 3.01 10.02
CA PHE A 58 5.45 2.21 11.08
C PHE A 58 6.68 1.42 10.61
N GLY A 59 6.71 0.98 9.35
CA GLY A 59 7.89 0.36 8.75
C GLY A 59 9.15 1.24 8.77
N LYS A 60 9.00 2.56 8.94
CA LYS A 60 10.13 3.49 9.12
C LYS A 60 10.60 3.64 10.57
N LEU A 61 9.76 3.29 11.55
CA LEU A 61 10.03 3.57 12.96
C LEU A 61 10.90 2.49 13.64
N TYR A 62 11.06 1.34 12.99
CA TYR A 62 11.89 0.22 13.47
C TYR A 62 13.16 -0.02 12.63
N CYS A 63 13.53 0.90 11.74
CA CYS A 63 14.82 0.90 11.04
C CYS A 63 15.85 1.80 11.74
#